data_AF-A0A935VXH9-F1
#
_entry.id   AF-A0A935VXH9-F1
#
_cell.length_a   1.000
_cell.length_b   1.000
_cell.length_c   1.000
_cell.angle_alpha   90.00
_cell.angle_beta   90.00
_cell.angle_gamma   90.00
#
_symmetry.space_group_name_H-M   'P 1'
#
loop_
_entity.id
_entity.type
_entity.pdbx_description
1 polymer ?
#
loop_
_entity_poly.entity_id
_entity_poly.type
_entity_poly.pdbx_seq_one_letter_code
_entity_poly.pdbx_strand_id
1 'polypeptide(L)'
;MGNIEKINNTDERFQALLGSFLRGRSSNEATVSHLDQDTLSAFAEGNITEREAAPVVSHLADCNYCRHITSELVRLDLAFAENDNSALLVSDRAPAKVSEVLSGILSRIFGSADSAVFAHQEPDNDEKASEDETKDDK
;
A
#
# COMPACT_ATOMS: atom_id res chain seq x y z
N MET A 1 45.28 -51.97 0.40
CA MET A 1 45.05 -51.00 1.50
C MET A 1 45.27 -49.54 1.10
N GLY A 2 46.05 -49.20 0.04
CA GLY A 2 46.35 -47.80 -0.30
C GLY A 2 45.27 -46.94 -0.98
N ASN A 3 44.08 -47.47 -1.32
CA ASN A 3 42.99 -46.66 -1.87
C ASN A 3 42.13 -45.99 -0.79
N ILE A 4 41.96 -46.64 0.35
CA ILE A 4 41.15 -46.13 1.47
C ILE A 4 41.85 -44.93 2.13
N GLU A 5 43.17 -45.00 2.30
CA GLU A 5 43.98 -43.90 2.83
C GLU A 5 43.97 -42.66 1.91
N LYS A 6 43.93 -42.87 0.59
CA LYS A 6 43.81 -41.76 -0.38
C LYS A 6 42.46 -41.08 -0.31
N ILE A 7 41.38 -41.84 -0.17
CA ILE A 7 40.01 -41.31 -0.03
C ILE A 7 39.90 -40.50 1.27
N ASN A 8 40.43 -41.00 2.38
CA ASN A 8 40.41 -40.28 3.66
C ASN A 8 41.21 -38.97 3.56
N ASN A 9 42.39 -38.98 2.91
CA ASN A 9 43.18 -37.76 2.76
C ASN A 9 42.50 -36.72 1.85
N THR A 10 41.76 -37.16 0.81
CA THR A 10 40.98 -36.24 -0.02
C THR A 10 39.79 -35.66 0.74
N ASP A 11 39.14 -36.45 1.59
CA ASP A 11 37.99 -36.02 2.37
C ASP A 11 38.40 -35.01 3.45
N GLU A 12 39.53 -35.24 4.14
CA GLU A 12 40.12 -34.28 5.08
C GLU A 12 40.46 -32.95 4.42
N ARG A 13 41.03 -32.98 3.21
CA ARG A 13 41.32 -31.75 2.43
C ARG A 13 40.04 -31.04 2.03
N PHE A 14 39.02 -31.78 1.60
CA PHE A 14 37.73 -31.21 1.23
C PHE A 14 37.05 -30.58 2.44
N GLN A 15 37.04 -31.25 3.59
CA GLN A 15 36.51 -30.72 4.85
C GLN A 15 37.29 -29.48 5.32
N ALA A 16 38.61 -29.45 5.15
CA ALA A 16 39.42 -28.28 5.48
C ALA A 16 39.12 -27.09 4.56
N LEU A 17 39.00 -27.32 3.25
CA LEU A 17 38.64 -26.29 2.27
C LEU A 17 37.22 -25.77 2.52
N LEU A 18 36.25 -26.67 2.71
CA LEU A 18 34.87 -26.32 3.03
C LEU A 18 34.79 -25.55 4.36
N GLY A 19 35.52 -26.00 5.38
CA GLY A 19 35.59 -25.32 6.67
C GLY A 19 36.19 -23.91 6.57
N SER A 20 37.22 -23.72 5.75
CA SER A 20 37.81 -22.41 5.49
C SER A 20 36.86 -21.48 4.73
N PHE A 21 36.15 -22.02 3.73
CA PHE A 21 35.17 -21.30 2.93
C PHE A 21 33.95 -20.88 3.77
N LEU A 22 33.41 -21.79 4.57
CA LEU A 22 32.30 -21.52 5.48
C LEU A 22 32.69 -20.51 6.55
N ARG A 23 33.91 -20.58 7.11
CA ARG A 23 34.40 -19.63 8.10
C ARG A 23 34.64 -18.23 7.51
N GLY A 24 35.21 -18.14 6.31
CA GLY A 24 35.37 -16.87 5.61
C GLY A 24 34.02 -16.23 5.22
N ARG A 25 33.00 -17.05 5.03
CA ARG A 25 31.63 -16.58 4.77
C ARG A 25 30.86 -16.25 6.05
N SER A 26 31.03 -17.01 7.14
CA SER A 26 30.38 -16.72 8.42
C SER A 26 31.02 -15.53 9.14
N SER A 27 32.29 -15.19 8.88
CA SER A 27 32.87 -13.92 9.34
C SER A 27 32.35 -12.73 8.55
N ASN A 28 31.83 -12.96 7.33
CA ASN A 28 31.12 -11.97 6.52
C ASN A 28 29.60 -11.99 6.76
N GLU A 29 29.08 -12.85 7.63
CA GLU A 29 27.83 -12.57 8.36
C GLU A 29 28.14 -11.49 9.41
N ALA A 30 28.54 -10.31 8.93
CA ALA A 30 28.03 -9.11 9.56
C ALA A 30 26.52 -9.29 9.58
N THR A 31 25.90 -9.21 10.76
CA THR A 31 24.45 -9.07 10.92
C THR A 31 23.94 -8.26 9.74
N VAL A 32 23.19 -8.87 8.82
CA VAL A 32 22.83 -8.23 7.54
C VAL A 32 22.06 -6.97 7.88
N SER A 33 22.78 -5.85 7.94
CA SER A 33 22.24 -4.58 8.33
C SER A 33 21.53 -4.07 7.11
N HIS A 34 20.21 -4.22 7.11
CA HIS A 34 19.37 -3.65 6.08
C HIS A 34 19.46 -2.13 6.12
N LEU A 35 19.26 -1.52 4.94
CA LEU A 35 19.04 -0.08 4.87
C LEU A 35 17.79 0.26 5.68
N ASP A 36 17.84 1.38 6.38
CA ASP A 36 16.71 1.95 7.07
C ASP A 36 15.63 2.42 6.09
N GLN A 37 14.40 2.51 6.60
CA GLN A 37 13.24 2.84 5.80
C GLN A 37 13.38 4.20 5.12
N ASP A 38 13.91 5.19 5.84
CA ASP A 38 14.04 6.57 5.34
C ASP A 38 15.01 6.63 4.15
N THR A 39 16.14 5.92 4.22
CA THR A 39 17.08 5.82 3.10
C THR A 39 16.46 5.10 1.90
N LEU A 40 15.69 4.03 2.11
CA LEU A 40 15.02 3.31 1.01
C LEU A 40 13.95 4.17 0.33
N SER A 41 13.15 4.92 1.10
CA SER A 41 12.15 5.84 0.57
C SER A 41 12.81 7.00 -0.18
N ALA A 42 13.82 7.64 0.42
CA ALA A 42 14.54 8.73 -0.24
C ALA A 42 15.24 8.26 -1.53
N PHE A 43 15.76 7.02 -1.55
CA PHE A 43 16.32 6.42 -2.76
C PHE A 43 15.24 6.20 -3.84
N ALA A 44 14.09 5.61 -3.46
CA ALA A 44 12.99 5.34 -4.39
C ALA A 44 12.39 6.62 -5.00
N GLU A 45 12.27 7.67 -4.19
CA GLU A 45 11.77 8.99 -4.58
C GLU A 45 12.82 9.82 -5.36
N GLY A 46 14.08 9.38 -5.41
CA GLY A 46 15.17 10.12 -6.05
C GLY A 46 15.67 11.33 -5.26
N ASN A 47 15.39 11.40 -3.96
CA ASN A 47 15.75 12.50 -3.06
C ASN A 47 17.08 12.27 -2.32
N ILE A 48 18.03 11.60 -2.97
CA ILE A 48 19.37 11.37 -2.44
C ILE A 48 20.43 11.89 -3.41
N THR A 49 21.60 12.23 -2.88
CA THR A 49 22.72 12.67 -3.71
C THR A 49 23.41 11.49 -4.40
N GLU A 50 24.14 11.74 -5.49
CA GLU A 50 24.91 10.71 -6.20
C GLU A 50 25.93 10.00 -5.28
N ARG A 51 26.50 10.74 -4.32
CA ARG A 51 27.43 10.19 -3.32
C ARG A 51 26.74 9.19 -2.39
N GLU A 52 25.49 9.44 -2.02
CA GLU A 52 24.69 8.58 -1.15
C GLU A 52 24.06 7.41 -1.93
N ALA A 53 23.81 7.59 -3.23
CA ALA A 53 23.27 6.54 -4.09
C ALA A 53 24.24 5.37 -4.27
N ALA A 54 25.54 5.63 -4.43
CA ALA A 54 26.54 4.59 -4.67
C ALA A 54 26.53 3.45 -3.61
N PRO A 55 26.61 3.72 -2.30
CA PRO A 55 26.53 2.66 -1.29
C PRO A 55 25.15 1.98 -1.23
N VAL A 56 24.06 2.71 -1.49
CA VAL A 56 22.70 2.15 -1.53
C VAL A 56 22.56 1.15 -2.68
N VAL A 57 22.99 1.52 -3.89
CA VAL A 57 22.97 0.64 -5.07
C VAL A 57 23.82 -0.60 -4.84
N SER A 58 25.01 -0.46 -4.25
CA SER A 58 25.86 -1.60 -3.88
C SER A 58 25.11 -2.56 -2.95
N HIS A 59 24.43 -2.04 -1.91
CA HIS A 59 23.67 -2.89 -0.99
C HIS A 59 22.48 -3.56 -1.70
N LEU A 60 21.73 -2.85 -2.54
CA LEU A 60 20.57 -3.40 -3.27
C LEU A 60 20.97 -4.50 -4.28
N ALA A 61 22.17 -4.44 -4.84
CA ALA A 61 22.72 -5.50 -5.68
C ALA A 61 22.88 -6.82 -4.89
N ASP A 62 23.41 -6.71 -3.67
CA ASP A 62 23.76 -7.86 -2.82
C ASP A 62 22.61 -8.34 -1.91
N CYS A 63 21.61 -7.49 -1.64
CA CYS A 63 20.56 -7.72 -0.66
C CYS A 63 19.16 -7.85 -1.30
N ASN A 64 18.66 -9.09 -1.40
CA ASN A 64 17.34 -9.36 -1.99
C ASN A 64 16.18 -8.72 -1.20
N TYR A 65 16.30 -8.63 0.12
CA TYR A 65 15.27 -8.05 0.98
C TYR A 65 15.08 -6.55 0.70
N CYS A 66 16.16 -5.77 0.75
CA CYS A 66 16.09 -4.33 0.46
C CYS A 66 15.63 -4.08 -0.97
N ARG A 67 16.09 -4.90 -1.95
CA ARG A 67 15.62 -4.82 -3.33
C ARG A 67 14.11 -5.04 -3.47
N HIS A 68 13.57 -6.03 -2.77
CA HIS A 68 12.13 -6.30 -2.77
C HIS A 68 11.33 -5.12 -2.20
N ILE A 69 11.76 -4.56 -1.06
CA ILE A 69 11.09 -3.39 -0.46
C ILE A 69 11.10 -2.20 -1.41
N THR A 70 12.26 -1.85 -2.00
CA THR A 70 12.31 -0.77 -3.01
C THR A 70 11.39 -1.03 -4.19
N SER A 71 11.23 -2.29 -4.63
CA SER A 71 10.30 -2.60 -5.72
C SER A 71 8.83 -2.40 -5.35
N GLU A 72 8.46 -2.66 -4.09
CA GLU A 72 7.09 -2.40 -3.61
C GLU A 72 6.83 -0.89 -3.48
N LEU A 73 7.82 -0.11 -3.00
CA LEU A 73 7.71 1.36 -2.94
C LEU A 73 7.48 1.96 -4.34
N VAL A 74 8.27 1.55 -5.33
CA VAL A 74 8.11 2.03 -6.71
C VAL A 74 6.75 1.64 -7.31
N ARG A 75 6.22 0.44 -6.99
CA ARG A 75 4.87 0.04 -7.43
C ARG A 75 3.77 0.90 -6.81
N LEU A 76 3.93 1.25 -5.54
CA LEU A 76 3.00 2.13 -4.84
C LEU A 76 3.03 3.55 -5.43
N ASP A 77 4.21 4.07 -5.76
CA ASP A 77 4.35 5.36 -6.46
C ASP A 77 3.68 5.33 -7.85
N LEU A 78 3.85 4.24 -8.61
CA LEU A 78 3.18 4.06 -9.90
C LEU A 78 1.65 4.01 -9.75
N ALA A 79 1.13 3.31 -8.74
CA ALA A 79 -0.30 3.23 -8.47
C ALA A 79 -0.90 4.60 -8.12
N PHE A 80 -0.16 5.46 -7.42
CA PHE A 80 -0.60 6.84 -7.17
C PHE A 80 -0.56 7.70 -8.44
N ALA A 81 0.48 7.56 -9.27
CA ALA A 81 0.55 8.27 -10.54
C ALA A 81 -0.60 7.89 -11.51
N GLU A 82 -1.06 6.65 -11.49
CA GLU A 82 -2.24 6.21 -12.27
C GLU A 82 -3.55 6.86 -11.79
N ASN A 83 -3.70 7.05 -10.48
CA ASN A 83 -4.88 7.70 -9.89
C ASN A 83 -4.91 9.21 -10.14
N ASP A 84 -3.77 9.90 -10.14
CA ASP A 84 -3.71 11.33 -10.40
C ASP A 84 -4.14 11.70 -11.83
N ASN A 85 -3.88 10.82 -12.80
CA ASN A 85 -4.36 10.99 -14.17
C ASN A 85 -5.89 10.83 -14.30
N SER A 86 -6.54 10.17 -13.34
CA SER A 86 -7.99 9.97 -13.31
C SER A 86 -8.74 11.18 -12.73
N ALA A 87 -8.08 11.99 -11.89
CA ALA A 87 -8.68 13.19 -11.29
C ALA A 87 -8.75 14.38 -12.27
N LEU A 88 -7.88 14.42 -13.28
CA LEU A 88 -7.86 15.51 -14.28
C LEU A 88 -9.04 15.49 -15.26
N LEU A 89 -9.84 14.42 -15.31
CA LEU A 89 -11.06 14.34 -16.12
C LEU A 89 -12.32 14.83 -15.38
N VAL A 90 -12.20 15.28 -14.13
CA VAL A 90 -13.33 15.79 -13.33
C VAL A 90 -13.09 17.25 -12.96
N SER A 91 -13.03 18.14 -13.94
CA SER A 91 -13.37 19.54 -13.70
C SER A 91 -13.78 20.26 -14.98
N ASP A 92 -15.07 20.56 -15.09
CA ASP A 92 -15.51 21.84 -15.66
C ASP A 92 -16.98 22.23 -15.35
N ARG A 93 -17.58 21.68 -14.29
CA ARG A 93 -18.86 22.19 -13.78
C ARG A 93 -18.79 22.40 -12.28
N ALA A 94 -18.50 23.63 -11.88
CA ALA A 94 -18.80 24.07 -10.53
C ALA A 94 -20.31 23.85 -10.28
N PRO A 95 -20.69 23.16 -9.19
CA PRO A 95 -22.10 22.90 -8.91
C PRO A 95 -22.79 24.24 -8.65
N ALA A 96 -23.78 24.58 -9.47
CA ALA A 96 -24.49 25.85 -9.36
C ALA A 96 -25.40 25.89 -8.12
N LYS A 97 -25.65 24.73 -7.49
CA LYS A 97 -26.61 24.57 -6.40
C LYS A 97 -26.10 23.58 -5.34
N VAL A 98 -26.35 23.90 -4.07
CA VAL A 98 -26.02 23.05 -2.91
C VAL A 98 -26.70 21.68 -2.99
N SER A 99 -27.89 21.61 -3.60
CA SER A 99 -28.62 20.36 -3.84
C SER A 99 -27.83 19.36 -4.70
N GLU A 100 -27.01 19.85 -5.62
CA GLU A 100 -26.22 19.05 -6.56
C GLU A 100 -25.06 18.37 -5.82
N VAL A 101 -24.41 19.10 -4.91
CA VAL A 101 -23.38 18.58 -4.00
C VAL A 101 -23.97 17.51 -3.07
N LEU A 102 -25.10 17.80 -2.44
CA LEU A 102 -25.76 16.85 -1.53
C LEU A 102 -26.21 15.60 -2.29
N SER A 103 -26.77 15.75 -3.50
CA SER A 103 -27.15 14.62 -4.34
C SER A 103 -25.94 13.75 -4.72
N GLY A 104 -24.79 14.37 -5.03
CA GLY A 104 -23.56 13.62 -5.32
C GLY A 104 -23.01 12.85 -4.12
N ILE A 105 -23.09 13.43 -2.92
CA ILE A 105 -22.70 12.75 -1.66
C ILE A 105 -23.68 11.61 -1.36
N LEU A 106 -24.98 11.86 -1.44
CA LEU A 106 -26.01 10.86 -1.19
C LEU A 106 -25.92 9.71 -2.20
N SER A 107 -25.67 9.98 -3.48
CA SER A 107 -25.48 8.93 -4.49
C SER A 107 -24.20 8.13 -4.28
N ARG A 108 -23.14 8.69 -3.68
CA ARG A 108 -21.92 7.94 -3.33
C ARG A 108 -22.13 7.05 -2.11
N ILE A 109 -22.92 7.49 -1.14
CA ILE A 109 -23.16 6.74 0.11
C ILE A 109 -24.25 5.67 -0.09
N PHE A 110 -25.31 6.00 -0.83
CA PHE A 110 -26.49 5.15 -0.97
C PHE A 110 -26.65 4.52 -2.35
N GLY A 111 -25.74 4.80 -3.29
CA GLY A 111 -25.85 4.36 -4.68
C GLY A 111 -26.88 5.15 -5.49
N SER A 112 -26.82 5.07 -6.82
CA SER A 112 -27.90 5.58 -7.69
C SER A 112 -29.17 4.78 -7.40
N ALA A 113 -30.22 5.49 -6.98
CA ALA A 113 -31.43 4.95 -6.39
C ALA A 113 -32.05 3.76 -7.15
N ASP A 114 -31.75 2.55 -6.68
CA ASP A 114 -32.58 1.36 -6.91
C ASP A 114 -32.93 0.64 -5.58
N SER A 115 -32.46 1.17 -4.45
CA SER A 115 -32.86 0.74 -3.11
C SER A 115 -33.46 1.92 -2.33
N ALA A 116 -34.71 2.25 -2.63
CA ALA A 116 -35.49 3.13 -1.77
C ALA A 116 -35.65 2.46 -0.40
N VAL A 117 -34.90 2.95 0.59
CA VAL A 117 -35.09 2.58 2.00
C VAL A 117 -36.35 3.29 2.47
N PHE A 118 -37.49 2.61 2.35
CA PHE A 118 -38.74 3.05 2.95
C PHE A 118 -38.62 2.89 4.47
N ALA A 119 -38.32 3.98 5.16
CA ALA A 119 -38.52 4.06 6.60
C ALA A 119 -40.03 3.97 6.84
N HIS A 120 -40.49 2.83 7.37
CA HIS A 120 -41.84 2.72 7.89
C HIS A 120 -41.98 3.71 9.05
N GLN A 121 -42.68 4.80 8.82
CA GLN A 121 -43.23 5.61 9.89
C GLN A 121 -44.48 4.88 10.39
N GLU A 122 -44.38 4.25 11.56
CA GLU A 122 -45.58 3.86 12.30
C GLU A 122 -46.34 5.16 12.62
N PRO A 123 -47.62 5.29 12.23
CA PRO A 123 -48.41 6.45 12.63
C PRO A 123 -48.61 6.38 14.14
N ASP A 124 -48.14 7.40 14.85
CA ASP A 124 -48.51 7.62 16.23
C ASP A 124 -50.04 7.63 16.31
N ASN A 125 -50.55 6.72 17.13
CA ASN A 125 -51.96 6.49 17.34
C ASN A 125 -52.50 7.63 18.22
N ASP A 126 -52.67 8.82 17.64
CA ASP A 126 -53.48 9.88 18.23
C ASP A 126 -54.94 9.64 17.87
N GLU A 127 -55.70 9.20 18.87
CA GLU A 127 -57.14 9.03 18.81
C GLU A 127 -57.84 10.38 18.50
N LYS A 128 -58.59 10.37 17.38
CA LYS A 128 -59.78 11.17 16.99
C LYS A 128 -60.55 11.81 18.16
N ALA A 129 -61.31 12.92 18.09
CA ALA A 129 -61.91 13.80 17.07
C ALA A 129 -62.29 15.12 17.83
N SER A 130 -62.75 16.24 17.27
CA SER A 130 -63.73 16.50 16.21
C SER A 130 -63.83 18.02 15.93
N GLU A 131 -64.04 18.39 14.66
CA GLU A 131 -64.98 19.40 14.09
C GLU A 131 -64.95 20.86 14.66
N ASP A 132 -65.06 21.96 13.92
CA ASP A 132 -65.84 22.24 12.71
C ASP A 132 -65.40 23.60 12.08
N GLU A 133 -65.75 23.74 10.82
CA GLU A 133 -65.64 24.82 9.82
C GLU A 133 -65.35 26.28 10.23
N THR A 134 -64.45 26.92 9.46
CA THR A 134 -64.58 28.35 9.12
C THR A 134 -64.98 28.46 7.64
N LYS A 135 -66.17 29.04 7.39
CA LYS A 135 -66.55 29.59 6.08
C LYS A 135 -66.62 31.12 6.22
N ASP A 136 -66.02 31.79 5.25
CA ASP A 136 -65.90 33.24 5.07
C ASP A 136 -67.22 34.00 4.85
N ASP A 137 -67.13 35.32 5.05
CA ASP A 137 -67.87 36.44 4.42
C ASP A 137 -69.37 36.60 4.67
N LYS A 138 -69.73 37.60 5.51
CA LYS A 138 -70.38 38.86 5.07
C LYS A 138 -70.56 39.87 6.22
#